data_AF-Q9ND03-F1
#
_entry.id   AF-Q9ND03-F1
#
_cell.length_a   1.000
_cell.length_b   1.000
_cell.length_c   1.000
_cell.angle_alpha   90.00
_cell.angle_beta   90.00
_cell.angle_gamma   90.00
#
_symmetry.space_group_name_H-M   'P 1'
#
loop_
_entity.id
_entity.type
_entity.pdbx_description
1 polymer ?
#
loop_
_entity_poly.entity_id
_entity_poly.type
_entity_poly.pdbx_seq_one_letter_code
_entity_poly.pdbx_strand_id
1 'polypeptide(L)' 'PYRRLHVCDKNLEQIKPENITTHNLLLDVCLAAKFEGQSITGYYPRYQTKYKDSGSTICTVLARSFADIG' A
#
# COMPACT_ATOMS: atom_id res chain seq x y z
N PRO A 1 13.86 0.39 -2.05
CA PRO A 1 13.04 0.64 -3.27
C PRO A 1 12.36 2.01 -3.18
N TYR A 2 12.28 2.78 -4.26
CA TYR A 2 11.71 4.15 -4.21
C TYR A 2 10.28 4.18 -3.63
N ARG A 3 9.45 3.18 -3.93
CA ARG A 3 8.08 3.09 -3.42
C ARG A 3 8.01 2.87 -1.90
N ARG A 4 8.92 2.08 -1.33
CA ARG A 4 9.01 1.83 0.12
C ARG A 4 9.34 3.10 0.91
N LEU A 5 10.00 4.08 0.29
CA LEU A 5 10.28 5.37 0.93
C LEU A 5 9.02 6.26 1.03
N HIS A 6 7.95 5.92 0.32
CA HIS A 6 6.73 6.71 0.19
C HIS A 6 5.48 5.84 0.38
N VAL A 7 5.54 4.89 1.31
CA VAL A 7 4.38 4.06 1.68
C VAL A 7 3.29 4.96 2.26
N CYS A 8 2.03 4.64 1.98
CA CYS A 8 0.89 5.36 2.53
C CYS A 8 0.58 4.94 3.99
N ASP A 9 1.53 5.10 4.91
CA ASP A 9 1.46 4.67 6.33
C ASP A 9 1.34 5.83 7.33
N LYS A 10 1.24 7.07 6.86
CA LYS A 10 1.16 8.27 7.73
C LYS A 10 0.09 8.16 8.83
N ASN A 11 -1.04 7.50 8.58
CA ASN A 11 -2.06 7.30 9.61
C ASN A 11 -1.56 6.38 10.75
N LEU A 12 -0.69 5.41 10.45
CA LEU A 12 -0.02 4.56 11.43
C LEU A 12 1.03 5.33 12.23
N GLU A 13 1.79 6.23 11.58
CA GLU A 13 2.79 7.08 12.25
C GLU A 13 2.17 8.06 13.27
N GLN A 14 0.90 8.41 13.08
CA GLN A 14 0.18 9.38 13.91
C GLN A 14 -0.63 8.73 15.05
N ILE A 15 -0.59 7.40 15.17
CA ILE A 15 -1.28 6.69 16.24
C ILE A 15 -0.59 7.00 17.57
N LYS A 16 -1.39 7.40 18.56
CA LYS A 16 -0.92 7.56 19.93
C LYS A 16 -0.92 6.20 20.64
N PRO A 17 0.20 5.76 21.24
CA PRO A 17 0.29 4.45 21.91
C PRO A 17 -0.82 4.22 22.95
N GLU A 18 -1.20 5.25 23.70
CA GLU A 18 -2.28 5.17 24.70
C GLU A 18 -3.67 4.86 24.12
N ASN A 19 -3.88 5.11 22.82
CA ASN A 19 -5.14 4.88 22.14
C ASN A 19 -5.17 3.54 21.40
N ILE A 20 -4.10 2.73 21.42
CA ILE A 20 -4.05 1.49 20.63
C ILE A 20 -4.90 0.39 21.27
N THR A 21 -5.83 -0.14 20.48
CA THR A 21 -6.59 -1.37 20.72
C THR A 21 -6.49 -2.25 19.49
N THR A 22 -6.79 -3.55 19.60
CA THR A 22 -6.75 -4.44 18.43
C THR A 22 -7.66 -3.96 17.29
N HIS A 23 -8.80 -3.35 17.60
CA HIS A 23 -9.78 -2.93 16.59
C HIS A 23 -9.38 -1.64 15.87
N ASN A 24 -8.85 -0.64 16.59
CA ASN A 24 -8.41 0.60 15.93
C ASN A 24 -7.12 0.39 15.14
N LEU A 25 -6.19 -0.44 15.65
CA LEU A 25 -4.99 -0.79 14.92
C LEU A 25 -5.34 -1.50 13.61
N LEU A 26 -6.28 -2.44 13.64
CA LEU A 26 -6.76 -3.11 12.43
C LEU A 26 -7.39 -2.11 11.45
N LEU A 27 -8.18 -1.15 11.95
CA LEU A 27 -8.77 -0.11 11.11
C LEU A 27 -7.69 0.73 10.41
N ASP A 28 -6.68 1.16 11.16
CA ASP A 28 -5.59 1.98 10.60
C ASP A 28 -4.73 1.20 9.61
N VAL A 29 -4.44 -0.08 9.88
CA VAL A 29 -3.73 -0.96 8.94
C VAL A 29 -4.54 -1.16 7.66
N CYS A 30 -5.85 -1.41 7.77
CA CYS A 30 -6.73 -1.51 6.61
C CYS A 30 -6.78 -0.20 5.81
N LEU A 31 -6.78 0.94 6.50
CA LEU A 31 -6.81 2.25 5.88
C LEU A 31 -5.51 2.55 5.12
N ALA A 32 -4.35 2.23 5.71
CA ALA A 32 -3.06 2.32 5.04
C ALA A 32 -3.01 1.44 3.79
N ALA A 33 -3.43 0.18 3.90
CA ALA A 33 -3.49 -0.76 2.77
C ALA A 33 -4.41 -0.27 1.65
N LYS A 34 -5.56 0.32 2.00
CA LYS A 34 -6.47 0.93 1.02
C LYS A 34 -5.82 2.09 0.28
N PHE A 35 -5.18 3.02 0.99
CA PHE A 35 -4.53 4.18 0.36
C PHE A 35 -3.33 3.77 -0.50
N GLU A 36 -2.51 2.84 -0.02
CA GLU A 36 -1.39 2.29 -0.77
C GLU A 36 -1.88 1.61 -2.06
N GLY A 37 -2.93 0.80 -1.98
CA GLY A 37 -3.58 0.17 -3.14
C GLY A 37 -4.13 1.20 -4.14
N GLN A 38 -4.81 2.24 -3.68
CA GLN A 38 -5.30 3.32 -4.53
C GLN A 38 -4.16 4.08 -5.24
N SER A 39 -3.08 4.37 -4.52
CA SER A 39 -1.91 5.06 -5.06
C SER A 39 -1.28 4.27 -6.23
N ILE A 40 -1.32 2.93 -6.18
CA ILE A 40 -0.78 2.04 -7.20
C ILE A 40 -1.74 1.86 -8.37
N THR A 41 -3.04 1.71 -8.08
CA THR A 41 -4.06 1.39 -9.09
C THR A 41 -4.19 2.49 -10.15
N GLY A 42 -3.97 3.76 -9.78
CA GLY A 42 -3.96 4.88 -10.74
C GLY A 42 -2.88 4.76 -11.84
N TYR A 43 -1.81 4.00 -11.60
CA TYR A 43 -0.75 3.75 -12.58
C TYR A 43 -1.03 2.54 -13.48
N TYR A 44 -2.11 1.80 -13.26
CA TYR A 44 -2.43 0.58 -13.99
C TYR A 44 -2.38 0.74 -15.53
N PRO A 45 -2.94 1.80 -16.15
CA PRO A 45 -2.86 1.98 -17.60
C PRO A 45 -1.41 2.15 -18.10
N ARG A 46 -0.55 2.81 -17.32
CA ARG A 46 0.89 2.98 -17.65
C ARG A 46 1.63 1.64 -17.56
N TYR A 47 1.31 0.83 -16.54
CA TYR A 47 1.87 -0.52 -16.40
C TYR A 47 1.45 -1.42 -17.58
N GLN A 48 0.18 -1.43 -17.96
CA GLN A 48 -0.28 -2.18 -19.14
C GLN A 48 0.43 -1.74 -20.42
N THR A 49 0.59 -0.42 -20.62
CA THR A 49 1.22 0.10 -21.84
C THR A 49 2.71 -0.24 -21.92
N LYS A 50 3.42 -0.18 -20.78
CA LYS A 50 4.85 -0.45 -20.69
C LYS A 50 5.22 -1.93 -20.66
N TYR A 51 4.33 -2.76 -20.11
CA TYR A 51 4.60 -4.17 -19.81
C TYR A 51 3.57 -5.10 -20.48
N LYS A 52 3.02 -4.71 -21.64
CA LYS A 52 1.92 -5.37 -22.38
C LYS A 52 1.83 -6.90 -22.22
N ASP A 53 2.95 -7.60 -22.42
CA ASP A 53 3.02 -9.07 -22.42
C ASP A 53 3.69 -9.67 -21.16
N SER A 54 4.18 -8.81 -20.25
CA SER A 54 4.64 -9.21 -18.92
C SER A 54 3.45 -9.16 -17.95
N GLY A 55 2.76 -10.31 -17.81
CA GLY A 55 1.62 -10.49 -16.92
C GLY A 55 1.84 -10.00 -15.47
N SER A 56 0.76 -9.94 -14.68
CA SER A 56 0.66 -9.63 -13.23
C SER A 56 1.64 -8.60 -12.61
N THR A 57 2.23 -7.70 -13.40
CA THR A 57 3.23 -6.72 -12.92
C THR A 57 2.64 -5.79 -11.86
N ILE A 58 1.37 -5.39 -12.00
CA ILE A 58 0.69 -4.62 -10.94
C ILE A 58 0.41 -5.45 -9.69
N CYS A 59 0.07 -6.74 -9.82
CA CYS A 59 -0.14 -7.62 -8.67
C CYS A 59 1.16 -7.82 -7.89
N THR A 60 2.30 -7.89 -8.58
CA THR A 60 3.63 -7.95 -7.94
C THR A 60 3.95 -6.65 -7.18
N VAL A 61 3.58 -5.50 -7.75
CA VAL A 61 3.73 -4.19 -7.11
C VAL A 61 2.85 -4.14 -5.85
N LEU A 62 1.58 -4.54 -5.94
CA LEU A 62 0.66 -4.61 -4.81
C LEU A 62 1.14 -5.59 -3.72
N ALA A 63 1.62 -6.78 -4.08
CA ALA A 63 2.13 -7.77 -3.13
C ALA A 63 3.34 -7.26 -2.34
N ARG A 64 4.26 -6.54 -3.01
CA ARG A 64 5.40 -5.90 -2.33
C ARG A 64 4.95 -4.81 -1.36
N SER A 65 3.98 -4.00 -1.75
CA SER A 65 3.44 -2.95 -0.88
C SER A 65 2.70 -3.54 0.33
N PHE A 66 1.97 -4.66 0.16
CA PHE A 66 1.38 -5.39 1.28
C PHE A 66 2.45 -5.89 2.26
N ALA A 67 3.56 -6.43 1.75
CA ALA A 67 4.70 -6.86 2.56
C ALA A 67 5.51 -5.71 3.19
N ASP A 68 5.33 -4.47 2.74
CA ASP A 68 5.94 -3.29 3.38
C ASP A 68 5.03 -2.72 4.51
N ILE A 69 3.73 -3.01 4.48
CA ILE A 69 2.75 -2.59 5.52
C ILE A 69 2.68 -3.59 6.68
N GLY A 70 2.75 -4.90 6.40
CA GLY A 70 2.69 -5.97 7.39
C GLY A 70 4.06 -6.40 7.89
#